data_AF-A0A1D5R134-F1
#
_entry.id   AF-A0A1D5R134-F1
#
_cell.length_a   1.000
_cell.length_b   1.000
_cell.length_c   1.000
_cell.angle_alpha   90.00
_cell.angle_beta   90.00
_cell.angle_gamma   90.00
#
_symmetry.space_group_name_H-M   'P 1'
#
loop_
_entity.id
_entity.type
_entity.pdbx_description
1 polymer ?
#
loop_
_entity_poly.entity_id
_entity_poly.type
_entity_poly.pdbx_seq_one_letter_code
_entity_poly.pdbx_strand_id
1 'polypeptide(L)'
;MAANATTNPSQLLPLELVDKCIGSRIHIVMKSDKEIVGTLLGFDDFVSILLKGGGVSEITPEGRRITKLDQILLNGNNITMLVPGGEGPEV
;
A
#
# COMPACT_ATOMS: atom_id res chain seq x y z
N MET A 1 -14.72 22.26 -17.08
CA MET A 1 -13.58 22.31 -18.02
C MET A 1 -12.58 21.26 -17.57
N ALA A 2 -12.57 20.08 -18.17
CA ALA A 2 -11.51 19.10 -17.93
C ALA A 2 -10.43 19.35 -18.99
N ALA A 3 -9.23 19.74 -18.57
CA ALA A 3 -8.11 19.86 -19.47
C ALA A 3 -7.74 18.46 -19.97
N ASN A 4 -7.92 18.20 -21.27
CA ASN A 4 -7.25 17.10 -21.96
C ASN A 4 -5.75 17.40 -21.95
N ALA A 5 -5.08 17.07 -20.85
CA ALA A 5 -3.64 17.01 -20.83
C ALA A 5 -3.24 15.84 -21.73
N THR A 6 -2.53 16.11 -22.82
CA THR A 6 -1.75 15.10 -23.53
C THR A 6 -0.73 14.55 -22.54
N THR A 7 -1.08 13.47 -21.83
CA THR A 7 -0.18 12.77 -20.94
C THR A 7 0.94 12.22 -21.80
N ASN A 8 2.16 12.70 -21.55
CA ASN A 8 3.35 12.09 -22.14
C ASN A 8 3.29 10.60 -21.75
N PRO A 9 3.37 9.63 -22.68
CA PRO A 9 3.26 8.21 -22.35
C PRO A 9 4.34 7.72 -21.36
N SER A 10 5.35 8.53 -21.10
CA SER A 10 6.39 8.32 -20.07
C SER A 10 6.06 8.90 -18.69
N GLN A 11 4.98 9.68 -18.55
CA GLN A 11 4.56 10.29 -17.30
C GLN A 11 3.47 9.43 -16.65
N LEU A 12 3.83 8.76 -15.55
CA LEU A 12 2.92 7.94 -14.76
C LEU A 12 2.32 8.77 -13.61
N LEU A 13 0.99 8.78 -13.49
CA LEU A 13 0.35 9.42 -12.34
C LEU A 13 0.47 8.54 -11.10
N PRO A 14 0.61 9.10 -9.88
CA PRO A 14 0.72 8.31 -8.66
C PRO A 14 -0.45 7.34 -8.46
N LEU A 15 -1.69 7.77 -8.70
CA LEU A 15 -2.86 6.89 -8.60
C LEU A 15 -2.91 5.84 -9.71
N GLU A 16 -2.38 6.15 -10.90
CA GLU A 16 -2.25 5.18 -12.00
C GLU A 16 -1.22 4.10 -11.65
N LEU A 17 -0.14 4.47 -10.95
CA LEU A 17 0.81 3.49 -10.42
C LEU A 17 0.15 2.55 -9.42
N VAL A 18 -0.64 3.09 -8.48
CA VAL A 18 -1.35 2.27 -7.48
C VAL A 18 -2.39 1.37 -8.13
N ASP A 19 -3.11 1.85 -9.13
CA ASP A 19 -4.06 1.06 -9.93
C ASP A 19 -3.38 -0.13 -10.62
N LYS A 20 -2.20 0.09 -11.21
CA LYS A 20 -1.39 -0.99 -11.80
C LYS A 20 -0.90 -2.02 -10.77
N CYS A 21 -0.92 -1.70 -9.48
CA CYS A 21 -0.53 -2.62 -8.42
C CYS A 21 -1.68 -3.50 -7.92
N ILE A 22 -2.92 -3.30 -8.38
CA ILE A 22 -4.06 -4.12 -7.98
C ILE A 22 -3.80 -5.58 -8.41
N GLY A 23 -4.04 -6.51 -7.49
CA GLY A 23 -3.73 -7.93 -7.63
C GLY A 23 -2.27 -8.29 -7.33
N SER A 24 -1.38 -7.31 -7.15
CA SER A 24 0.04 -7.54 -6.83
C SER A 24 0.30 -7.37 -5.33
N ARG A 25 1.43 -7.93 -4.86
CA ARG A 25 1.92 -7.64 -3.51
C ARG A 25 2.34 -6.17 -3.41
N ILE A 26 1.96 -5.53 -2.32
CA ILE A 26 2.34 -4.16 -1.98
C ILE A 26 2.81 -4.12 -0.53
N HIS A 27 3.86 -3.33 -0.30
CA HIS A 27 4.32 -2.99 1.04
C HIS A 27 3.90 -1.56 1.36
N ILE A 28 3.20 -1.39 2.48
CA ILE A 28 2.62 -0.13 2.93
C ILE A 28 3.29 0.27 4.23
N VAL A 29 3.91 1.44 4.23
CA VAL A 29 4.54 2.03 5.41
C VAL A 29 3.57 3.06 6.00
N MET A 30 3.22 2.89 7.26
CA MET A 30 2.34 3.83 7.98
C MET A 30 3.14 4.98 8.61
N LYS A 31 2.45 5.98 9.16
CA LYS A 31 3.08 7.08 9.93
C LYS A 31 3.68 6.63 11.26
N SER A 32 3.14 5.56 11.84
CA SER A 32 3.71 4.86 12.99
C SER A 32 4.78 3.86 12.53
N ASP A 33 5.44 3.20 13.48
CA ASP A 33 6.38 2.10 13.22
C ASP A 33 5.67 0.79 12.82
N LYS A 34 4.65 0.90 11.96
CA LYS A 34 3.83 -0.19 11.44
C LYS A 34 3.97 -0.27 9.93
N GLU A 35 4.18 -1.48 9.47
CA GLU A 35 4.37 -1.83 8.08
C GLU A 35 3.45 -2.99 7.74
N ILE A 36 2.87 -2.97 6.55
CA ILE A 36 1.87 -3.94 6.15
C ILE A 36 2.19 -4.43 4.76
N VAL A 37 2.32 -5.75 4.63
CA VAL A 37 2.57 -6.38 3.34
C VAL A 37 1.39 -7.27 3.00
N GLY A 38 0.77 -7.05 1.85
CA GLY A 38 -0.36 -7.85 1.40
C GLY A 38 -0.63 -7.70 -0.08
N THR A 39 -1.61 -8.43 -0.61
CA THR A 39 -2.05 -8.26 -2.00
C THR A 39 -3.07 -7.14 -2.06
N LEU A 40 -2.80 -6.13 -2.90
CA LEU A 40 -3.73 -5.01 -3.11
C LEU A 40 -4.99 -5.50 -3.81
N LEU A 41 -6.15 -5.34 -3.18
CA LEU A 41 -7.45 -5.64 -3.82
C LEU A 41 -8.08 -4.41 -4.46
N GLY A 42 -7.81 -3.22 -3.91
CA GLY A 42 -8.34 -1.97 -4.41
C GLY A 42 -8.09 -0.82 -3.44
N PHE A 43 -8.41 0.38 -3.89
CA PHE A 43 -8.33 1.62 -3.13
C PHE A 43 -9.50 2.54 -3.49
N ASP A 44 -9.75 3.56 -2.67
CA ASP A 44 -10.74 4.62 -2.94
C ASP A 44 -10.08 5.98 -3.19
N ASP A 45 -10.89 7.02 -3.46
CA ASP A 45 -10.41 8.39 -3.69
C ASP A 45 -9.63 8.99 -2.50
N PHE A 46 -9.77 8.41 -1.30
CA PHE A 46 -9.07 8.81 -0.08
C PHE A 46 -7.83 7.94 0.19
N VAL A 47 -7.46 7.05 -0.73
CA VAL A 47 -6.36 6.10 -0.58
C VAL A 47 -6.56 5.17 0.62
N SER A 48 -7.81 4.89 0.98
CA SER A 48 -8.12 3.77 1.86
C SER A 48 -7.90 2.48 1.08
N ILE A 49 -7.07 1.59 1.60
CA ILE A 49 -6.58 0.43 0.84
C ILE A 49 -7.15 -0.86 1.42
N LEU A 50 -7.71 -1.68 0.54
CA LEU A 50 -8.13 -3.03 0.87
C LEU A 50 -7.03 -4.02 0.49
N LEU A 51 -6.53 -4.78 1.47
CA LEU A 51 -5.53 -5.82 1.28
C LEU A 51 -6.08 -7.20 1.60
N LYS A 52 -5.59 -8.21 0.87
CA LYS A 52 -5.80 -9.64 1.15
C LYS A 52 -4.51 -10.32 1.61
N GLY A 53 -4.64 -11.26 2.54
CA GLY A 53 -3.52 -12.05 3.05
C GLY A 53 -2.42 -11.18 3.65
N GLY A 54 -2.81 -10.07 4.28
CA GLY A 54 -1.90 -9.07 4.79
C GLY A 54 -1.19 -9.55 6.06
N GLY A 55 0.13 -9.54 6.04
CA GLY A 55 0.95 -9.59 7.25
C GLY A 55 1.13 -8.18 7.78
N VAL A 56 0.51 -7.86 8.91
CA VAL A 56 0.78 -6.63 9.67
C VAL A 56 2.04 -6.89 10.47
N SER A 57 3.07 -6.11 10.18
CA SER A 57 4.31 -6.07 10.92
C SER A 57 4.33 -4.80 11.75
N GLU A 58 4.42 -4.95 13.07
CA GLU A 58 4.65 -3.83 13.97
C GLU A 58 6.09 -3.91 14.51
N ILE A 59 6.83 -2.80 14.41
CA ILE A 59 8.12 -2.67 15.06
C ILE A 59 7.84 -2.24 16.50
N THR A 60 8.12 -3.12 17.46
CA THR A 60 8.05 -2.81 18.89
C THR A 60 9.46 -2.75 19.47
N PRO A 61 9.67 -2.12 20.64
CA PRO A 61 10.96 -2.14 21.33
C PRO A 61 11.46 -3.55 21.68
N GLU A 62 10.55 -4.53 21.72
CA GLU A 62 10.81 -5.94 22.03
C GLU A 62 11.09 -6.79 20.78
N GLY A 63 10.97 -6.20 19.59
CA GLY A 63 11.19 -6.85 18.31
C GLY A 63 10.04 -6.65 17.32
N ARG A 64 10.03 -7.44 16.26
CA ARG A 64 9.03 -7.36 15.19
C ARG A 64 7.87 -8.30 15.48
N ARG A 65 6.65 -7.78 15.64
CA ARG A 65 5.44 -8.59 15.79
C ARG A 65 4.72 -8.72 14.46
N ILE A 66 4.57 -9.97 13.99
CA ILE A 66 3.84 -10.27 12.74
C ILE A 66 2.48 -10.86 13.08
N THR A 67 1.42 -10.22 12.61
CA THR A 67 0.05 -10.73 12.69
C THR A 67 -0.48 -10.96 11.28
N LYS A 68 -0.95 -12.17 10.99
CA LYS A 68 -1.56 -12.50 9.70
C LYS A 68 -3.06 -12.26 9.76
N LEU A 69 -3.59 -11.56 8.78
CA LEU A 69 -5.01 -11.30 8.61
C LEU A 69 -5.43 -11.70 7.19
N ASP A 70 -6.58 -12.35 7.07
CA ASP A 70 -7.09 -12.79 5.77
C ASP A 70 -7.46 -11.60 4.86
N GLN A 71 -8.02 -10.55 5.45
CA GLN A 71 -8.35 -9.31 4.77
C GLN A 71 -8.28 -8.15 5.75
N ILE A 72 -7.81 -6.99 5.30
CA ILE A 72 -7.73 -5.77 6.10
C ILE A 72 -8.06 -4.54 5.25
N LEU A 73 -8.84 -3.63 5.84
CA LEU A 73 -9.05 -2.29 5.29
C LEU A 73 -8.17 -1.31 6.06
N LEU A 74 -7.35 -0.57 5.34
CA LEU A 74 -6.41 0.41 5.88
C LEU A 74 -6.93 1.82 5.65
N ASN A 75 -6.79 2.64 6.68
CA ASN A 75 -7.15 4.05 6.61
C ASN A 75 -6.05 4.84 5.89
N GLY A 76 -6.39 5.50 4.78
CA GLY A 76 -5.46 6.29 3.96
C GLY A 76 -4.75 7.42 4.72
N ASN A 77 -5.38 7.97 5.77
CA ASN A 77 -4.80 9.08 6.55
C ASN A 77 -3.48 8.73 7.25
N ASN A 78 -3.27 7.45 7.55
CA ASN A 78 -2.09 6.98 8.25
C ASN A 78 -1.03 6.37 7.32
N ILE A 79 -1.26 6.37 6.01
CA ILE A 79 -0.31 5.86 5.03
C ILE A 79 0.74 6.93 4.73
N THR A 80 2.01 6.53 4.73
CA THR A 80 3.15 7.39 4.39
C THR A 80 3.72 7.01 3.02
N MET A 81 3.87 5.71 2.76
CA MET A 81 4.50 5.21 1.53
C MET A 81 3.82 3.93 1.04
N LEU A 82 3.75 3.78 -0.29
CA LEU A 82 3.27 2.61 -1.00
C LEU A 82 4.41 2.09 -1.89
N VAL A 83 4.82 0.84 -1.68
CA VAL A 83 5.94 0.19 -2.37
C VAL A 83 5.41 -1.02 -3.15
N PRO A 84 5.20 -0.87 -4.47
CA PRO A 84 4.81 -1.98 -5.35
C PRO A 84 5.83 -3.12 -5.33
N GLY A 85 5.37 -4.37 -5.25
CA GLY A 85 6.24 -5.54 -5.30
C GLY A 85 7.13 -5.74 -4.07
N GLY A 86 7.01 -4.89 -3.05
CA GLY A 86 7.82 -4.99 -1.83
C GLY A 86 7.57 -6.30 -1.10
N GLU A 87 8.64 -7.01 -0.75
CA GLU A 87 8.57 -8.23 0.08
C GLU A 87 8.39 -7.91 1.58
N GLY A 88 8.43 -6.61 1.93
CA GLY A 88 8.67 -6.12 3.28
C GLY A 88 10.14 -6.24 3.65
N PRO A 89 10.59 -5.68 4.78
CA PRO A 89 11.95 -5.94 5.25
C PRO A 89 12.15 -7.43 5.44
N GLU A 90 13.13 -8.02 4.74
CA GLU A 90 13.67 -9.33 5.10
C GLU A 90 14.45 -9.15 6.40
N VAL A 91 13.96 -9.82 7.46
CA VAL A 91 14.61 -10.01 8.77
C VAL A 91 15.37 -8.82 9.35
#